data_AF-A0A7V3VXH0-F1
#
_entry.id   AF-A0A7V3VXH0-F1
#
_cell.length_a   1.000
_cell.length_b   1.000
_cell.length_c   1.000
_cell.angle_alpha   90.00
_cell.angle_beta   90.00
_cell.angle_gamma   90.00
#
_symmetry.space_group_name_H-M   'P 1'
#
loop_
_entity.id
_entity.type
_entity.pdbx_description
1 polymer ?
#
loop_
_entity_poly.entity_id
_entity_poly.type
_entity_poly.pdbx_seq_one_letter_code
_entity_poly.pdbx_strand_id
1 'polypeptide(L)'
;MVRDGLFAALRAGVLLVFMLGVSPAFGEDAESKLRRQLAVQSALQQGRDNLQRGNYQAAVYCLEKEIARVDGNRDYMNALREAYRGYIRELQQSNRCAEAHTYQERLKILDPGYQIELNID
;
A
#
# COMPACT_ATOMS: atom_id res chain seq x y z
N MET A 1 14.35 9.15 -69.29
CA MET A 1 13.21 8.69 -70.12
C MET A 1 13.18 7.16 -70.04
N VAL A 2 11.98 6.55 -70.04
CA VAL A 2 11.62 5.12 -69.74
C VAL A 2 11.07 5.00 -68.30
N ARG A 3 9.80 5.34 -68.05
CA ARG A 3 8.52 4.60 -68.26
C ARG A 3 8.34 3.41 -67.31
N ASP A 4 7.53 3.70 -66.29
CA ASP A 4 6.49 2.91 -65.61
C ASP A 4 6.42 1.39 -65.78
N GLY A 5 6.17 0.76 -64.63
CA GLY A 5 5.07 -0.19 -64.53
C GLY A 5 5.45 -1.54 -63.94
N LEU A 6 5.03 -1.82 -62.71
CA LEU A 6 4.50 -3.13 -62.33
C LEU A 6 3.78 -3.09 -60.96
N PHE A 7 2.56 -2.54 -60.95
CA PHE A 7 1.57 -2.90 -59.94
C PHE A 7 0.92 -4.21 -60.37
N ALA A 8 1.13 -5.30 -59.63
CA ALA A 8 0.17 -6.39 -59.40
C ALA A 8 0.84 -7.59 -58.73
N ALA A 9 0.44 -7.92 -57.50
CA ALA A 9 0.19 -9.32 -57.10
C ALA A 9 -0.47 -9.36 -55.71
N LEU A 10 -1.79 -9.46 -55.79
CA LEU A 10 -2.76 -9.91 -54.80
C LEU A 10 -2.38 -11.31 -54.23
N ARG A 11 -2.52 -11.55 -52.90
CA ARG A 11 -3.38 -12.61 -52.29
C ARG A 11 -2.87 -13.25 -50.98
N ALA A 12 -3.81 -13.30 -50.04
CA ALA A 12 -4.21 -14.43 -49.18
C ALA A 12 -3.27 -14.96 -48.08
N GLY A 13 -3.58 -14.56 -46.84
CA GLY A 13 -4.18 -15.45 -45.84
C GLY A 13 -3.38 -16.65 -45.34
N VAL A 14 -2.90 -16.54 -44.09
CA VAL A 14 -2.85 -17.68 -43.15
C VAL A 14 -3.30 -17.17 -41.77
N LEU A 15 -4.56 -17.44 -41.43
CA LEU A 15 -5.03 -17.55 -40.05
C LEU A 15 -4.40 -18.83 -39.49
N LEU A 16 -3.32 -18.72 -38.71
CA LEU A 16 -2.87 -19.84 -37.88
C LEU A 16 -3.36 -19.63 -36.45
N VAL A 17 -4.47 -20.32 -36.17
CA VAL A 17 -5.00 -20.61 -34.85
C VAL A 17 -3.90 -21.29 -34.02
N PHE A 18 -3.42 -20.64 -32.97
CA PHE A 18 -2.86 -21.32 -31.79
C PHE A 18 -3.73 -20.97 -30.59
N MET A 19 -4.96 -21.49 -30.62
CA MET A 19 -5.73 -21.78 -29.41
C MET A 19 -5.05 -22.98 -28.72
N LEU A 20 -3.93 -22.73 -28.04
CA LEU A 20 -3.53 -23.59 -26.93
C LEU A 20 -4.12 -22.97 -25.67
N GLY A 21 -5.12 -23.65 -25.12
CA GLY A 21 -5.68 -23.36 -23.82
C GLY A 21 -4.59 -23.40 -22.75
N VAL A 22 -4.02 -22.24 -22.45
CA VAL A 22 -3.44 -21.97 -21.14
C VAL A 22 -4.60 -21.51 -20.28
N SER A 23 -5.04 -22.38 -19.37
CA SER A 23 -5.90 -21.97 -18.27
C SER A 23 -5.21 -20.83 -17.49
N PRO A 24 -5.88 -19.69 -17.22
CA PRO A 24 -5.26 -18.53 -16.57
C PRO A 24 -5.09 -18.72 -15.04
N ALA A 25 -4.91 -19.95 -14.56
CA ALA A 25 -4.77 -20.23 -13.12
C ALA A 25 -3.54 -19.52 -12.51
N PHE A 26 -2.53 -19.17 -13.32
CA PHE A 26 -1.36 -18.40 -12.87
C PHE A 26 -1.57 -16.86 -12.88
N GLY A 27 -2.60 -16.36 -13.58
CA GLY A 27 -2.84 -14.91 -13.73
C GLY A 27 -3.56 -14.29 -12.54
N GLU A 28 -4.52 -15.02 -11.96
CA GLU A 28 -5.37 -14.51 -10.87
C GLU A 28 -4.57 -14.26 -9.57
N ASP A 29 -3.59 -15.12 -9.27
CA ASP A 29 -2.71 -14.98 -8.12
C ASP A 29 -1.73 -13.80 -8.27
N ALA A 30 -1.19 -13.62 -9.47
CA ALA A 30 -0.27 -12.52 -9.76
C ALA A 30 -0.99 -11.16 -9.69
N GLU A 31 -2.19 -11.06 -10.26
CA GLU A 31 -3.01 -9.85 -10.20
C GLU A 31 -3.42 -9.53 -8.76
N SER A 32 -3.83 -10.54 -8.00
CA SER A 32 -4.20 -10.38 -6.58
C SER A 32 -3.02 -9.89 -5.73
N LYS A 33 -1.82 -10.43 -5.96
CA LYS A 33 -0.58 -9.99 -5.29
C LYS A 33 -0.25 -8.54 -5.65
N LEU A 34 -0.33 -8.18 -6.92
CA LEU A 34 -0.10 -6.81 -7.38
C LEU A 34 -1.08 -5.83 -6.74
N ARG A 35 -2.39 -6.16 -6.72
CA ARG A 35 -3.42 -5.33 -6.08
C ARG A 35 -3.15 -5.11 -4.60
N ARG A 36 -2.70 -6.15 -3.87
CA ARG A 36 -2.30 -6.02 -2.45
C ARG A 36 -1.11 -5.08 -2.28
N GLN A 37 -0.08 -5.21 -3.11
CA GLN A 37 1.10 -4.34 -3.06
C GLN A 37 0.74 -2.88 -3.34
N LEU A 38 -0.09 -2.63 -4.36
CA LEU A 38 -0.56 -1.28 -4.69
C LEU A 38 -1.40 -0.69 -3.57
N ALA A 39 -2.25 -1.48 -2.91
CA ALA A 39 -3.02 -1.01 -1.76
C ALA A 39 -2.12 -0.58 -0.60
N VAL A 40 -1.10 -1.39 -0.27
CA VAL A 40 -0.12 -1.06 0.77
C VAL A 40 0.68 0.20 0.42
N GLN A 41 1.15 0.32 -0.82
CA GLN A 41 1.90 1.50 -1.28
C GLN A 41 1.04 2.77 -1.26
N SER A 42 -0.20 2.68 -1.71
CA SER A 42 -1.15 3.79 -1.68
C SER A 42 -1.46 4.21 -0.23
N ALA A 43 -1.68 3.26 0.67
CA ALA A 43 -1.91 3.53 2.09
C ALA A 43 -0.68 4.18 2.74
N LEU A 44 0.53 3.71 2.41
CA LEU A 44 1.77 4.30 2.91
C LEU A 44 1.93 5.75 2.45
N GLN A 45 1.69 6.03 1.17
CA GLN A 45 1.76 7.38 0.62
C GLN A 45 0.75 8.30 1.32
N GLN A 46 -0.52 7.91 1.37
CA GLN A 46 -1.57 8.69 2.04
C GLN A 46 -1.29 8.89 3.52
N GLY A 47 -0.78 7.85 4.21
CA GLY A 47 -0.37 7.93 5.60
C GLY A 47 0.72 8.97 5.82
N ARG A 48 1.78 8.96 4.99
CA ARG A 48 2.88 9.95 5.04
C ARG A 48 2.39 11.37 4.77
N ASP A 49 1.52 11.54 3.78
CA ASP A 49 0.94 12.85 3.47
C ASP A 49 0.13 13.41 4.65
N ASN A 50 -0.63 12.55 5.34
CA ASN A 50 -1.35 12.95 6.55
C ASN A 50 -0.41 13.26 7.72
N LEU A 51 0.66 12.48 7.92
CA LEU A 51 1.68 12.75 8.94
C LEU A 51 2.34 14.12 8.72
N GLN A 52 2.72 14.45 7.48
CA GLN A 52 3.31 15.74 7.14
C GLN A 52 2.37 16.93 7.44
N ARG A 53 1.06 16.70 7.35
CA ARG A 53 0.03 17.70 7.66
C ARG A 53 -0.35 17.73 9.15
N GLY A 54 0.20 16.85 9.97
CA GLY A 54 -0.18 16.68 11.38
C GLY A 54 -1.53 16.00 11.59
N ASN A 55 -2.13 15.38 10.57
CA ASN A 55 -3.42 14.71 10.65
C ASN A 55 -3.26 13.27 11.15
N TYR A 56 -2.86 13.08 12.41
CA TYR A 56 -2.44 11.77 12.90
C TYR A 56 -3.59 10.74 12.92
N GLN A 57 -4.81 11.13 13.31
CA GLN A 57 -5.98 10.25 13.24
C GLN A 57 -6.22 9.69 11.83
N ALA A 58 -6.11 10.55 10.81
CA ALA A 58 -6.30 10.15 9.42
C ALA A 58 -5.17 9.22 8.94
N ALA A 59 -3.93 9.50 9.34
CA ALA A 59 -2.79 8.63 9.06
C ALA A 59 -3.00 7.23 9.67
N VAL A 60 -3.41 7.15 10.94
CA VAL A 60 -3.75 5.88 11.62
C VAL A 60 -4.84 5.13 10.84
N TYR A 61 -5.93 5.80 10.47
CA TYR A 61 -7.02 5.17 9.74
C TYR A 61 -6.57 4.59 8.39
N CYS A 62 -5.84 5.37 7.59
CA CYS A 62 -5.33 4.92 6.29
C CYS A 62 -4.39 3.71 6.43
N LEU A 63 -3.51 3.72 7.43
CA LEU A 63 -2.50 2.69 7.64
C LEU A 63 -3.06 1.44 8.33
N GLU A 64 -3.99 1.54 9.28
CA GLU A 64 -4.59 0.36 9.90
C GLU A 64 -5.44 -0.44 8.90
N LYS A 65 -6.13 0.25 7.98
CA LYS A 65 -7.00 -0.38 6.98
C LYS A 65 -6.30 -1.47 6.16
N GLU A 66 -5.03 -1.26 5.81
CA GLU A 66 -4.28 -2.17 4.95
C GLU A 66 -3.22 -3.00 5.73
N ILE A 67 -3.16 -2.89 7.07
CA ILE A 67 -2.10 -3.50 7.90
C ILE A 67 -1.96 -5.01 7.69
N ALA A 68 -3.06 -5.72 7.48
CA ALA A 68 -3.09 -7.16 7.24
C ALA A 68 -2.39 -7.58 5.93
N ARG A 69 -2.12 -6.63 5.03
CA ARG A 69 -1.50 -6.87 3.71
C ARG A 69 -0.02 -6.47 3.64
N VAL A 70 0.51 -5.84 4.68
CA VAL A 70 1.81 -5.14 4.66
C VAL A 70 3.01 -6.08 4.63
N ASP A 71 2.85 -7.32 5.10
CA ASP A 71 3.89 -8.37 5.08
C ASP A 71 5.25 -7.89 5.66
N GLY A 72 5.19 -7.14 6.78
CA GLY A 72 6.38 -6.71 7.51
C GLY A 72 7.19 -5.56 6.89
N ASN A 73 6.63 -4.83 5.90
CA ASN A 73 7.29 -3.64 5.34
C ASN A 73 7.68 -2.63 6.45
N ARG A 74 8.98 -2.41 6.62
CA ARG A 74 9.54 -1.58 7.70
C ARG A 74 9.11 -0.12 7.61
N ASP A 75 9.08 0.44 6.42
CA ASP A 75 8.67 1.82 6.17
C ASP A 75 7.23 2.07 6.58
N TYR A 76 6.36 1.10 6.31
CA TYR A 76 4.98 1.13 6.73
C TYR A 76 4.85 1.06 8.25
N MET A 77 5.56 0.13 8.88
CA MET A 77 5.55 -0.02 10.33
C MET A 77 6.12 1.23 11.03
N ASN A 78 7.14 1.87 10.47
CA ASN A 78 7.67 3.15 10.95
C ASN A 78 6.60 4.25 10.87
N ALA A 79 5.93 4.40 9.72
CA ALA A 79 4.87 5.39 9.54
C ALA A 79 3.70 5.17 10.52
N LEU A 80 3.31 3.91 10.75
CA LEU A 80 2.24 3.58 11.70
C LEU A 80 2.65 3.88 13.16
N ARG A 81 3.90 3.63 13.54
CA ARG A 81 4.43 4.01 14.86
C ARG A 81 4.38 5.52 15.07
N GLU A 82 4.81 6.27 14.07
CA GLU A 82 4.77 7.73 14.10
C GLU A 82 3.32 8.24 14.21
N ALA A 83 2.40 7.67 13.42
CA ALA A 83 0.98 8.01 13.46
C ALA A 83 0.36 7.74 14.83
N TYR A 84 0.64 6.59 15.45
CA TYR A 84 0.19 6.30 16.82
C TYR A 84 0.77 7.28 17.82
N ARG A 85 2.08 7.54 17.80
CA ARG A 85 2.73 8.48 18.73
C ARG A 85 2.10 9.88 18.65
N GLY A 86 1.82 10.37 17.44
CA GLY A 86 1.14 11.64 17.23
C GLY A 86 -0.31 11.62 17.71
N TYR A 87 -1.08 10.60 17.34
CA TYR A 87 -2.50 10.52 17.69
C TYR A 87 -2.73 10.31 19.19
N ILE A 88 -1.88 9.54 19.87
CA ILE A 88 -1.89 9.41 21.33
C ILE A 88 -1.74 10.79 22.00
N ARG A 89 -0.80 11.61 21.51
CA ARG A 89 -0.59 12.98 22.03
C ARG A 89 -1.83 13.86 21.82
N GLU A 90 -2.46 13.81 20.64
CA GLU A 90 -3.71 14.54 20.38
C GLU A 90 -4.86 14.12 21.30
N LEU A 91 -5.01 12.81 21.52
CA LEU A 91 -6.04 12.25 22.40
C LEU A 91 -5.82 12.65 23.86
N GLN A 92 -4.57 12.64 24.33
CA GLN A 92 -4.21 13.09 25.68
C GLN A 92 -4.51 14.58 25.87
N GLN A 93 -4.11 15.43 24.92
CA GLN A 93 -4.41 16.87 24.93
C GLN A 93 -5.92 17.15 24.92
N SER A 94 -6.70 16.27 24.29
CA SER A 94 -8.16 16.34 24.23
C SER A 94 -8.86 15.65 25.41
N ASN A 95 -8.12 15.23 26.46
CA ASN A 95 -8.63 14.48 27.62
C ASN A 95 -9.34 13.15 27.29
N ARG A 96 -9.06 12.55 26.13
CA ARG A 96 -9.61 11.25 25.68
C ARG A 96 -8.71 10.09 26.11
N CYS A 97 -8.41 10.01 27.41
CA CYS A 97 -7.40 9.11 27.97
C CYS A 97 -7.67 7.62 27.72
N ALA A 98 -8.93 7.18 27.73
CA ALA A 98 -9.28 5.78 27.46
C ALA A 98 -8.93 5.35 26.03
N GLU A 99 -9.14 6.23 25.06
CA GLU A 99 -8.78 5.98 23.67
C GLU A 99 -7.26 6.05 23.48
N ALA A 100 -6.61 7.02 24.12
CA ALA A 100 -5.14 7.12 24.12
C ALA A 100 -4.50 5.81 24.62
N HIS A 101 -5.02 5.22 25.70
CA HIS A 101 -4.54 3.94 26.24
C HIS A 101 -4.66 2.80 25.21
N THR A 102 -5.74 2.76 24.44
CA THR A 102 -5.92 1.72 23.41
C THR A 102 -4.82 1.79 22.35
N TYR A 103 -4.47 2.99 21.87
CA TYR A 103 -3.40 3.16 20.89
C TYR A 103 -2.01 2.97 21.52
N GLN A 104 -1.82 3.28 22.80
CA GLN A 104 -0.60 2.95 23.53
C GLN A 104 -0.35 1.44 23.58
N GLU A 105 -1.37 0.63 23.87
CA GLU A 105 -1.24 -0.84 23.87
C GLU A 105 -0.88 -1.38 22.49
N ARG A 106 -1.49 -0.84 21.42
CA ARG A 106 -1.12 -1.20 20.04
C ARG A 106 0.31 -0.80 19.70
N LEU A 107 0.74 0.38 20.12
CA LEU A 107 2.09 0.86 19.90
C LEU A 107 3.13 0.01 20.64
N LYS A 108 2.83 -0.48 21.85
CA LYS A 108 3.72 -1.39 22.60
C LYS A 108 3.97 -2.70 21.85
N ILE A 109 2.96 -3.24 21.16
CA ILE A 109 3.11 -4.45 20.33
C ILE A 109 4.04 -4.17 19.15
N LEU A 110 3.92 -3.00 18.54
CA LEU A 110 4.66 -2.61 17.34
C LEU A 110 6.08 -2.09 17.63
N ASP A 111 6.27 -1.51 18.81
CA ASP A 111 7.51 -0.90 19.30
C ASP A 111 7.74 -1.23 20.78
N PRO A 112 8.30 -2.41 21.09
CA PRO A 112 8.60 -2.76 22.48
C PRO A 112 9.56 -1.77 23.17
N GLY A 113 10.39 -1.06 22.41
CA GLY A 113 11.32 -0.05 22.92
C GLY A 113 10.66 1.25 23.36
N TYR A 114 9.43 1.53 22.92
CA TYR A 114 8.68 2.73 23.26
C TYR A 114 8.40 2.88 24.77
N GLN A 115 8.33 1.78 25.51
CA GLN A 115 8.13 1.83 26.97
C GLN A 115 9.30 2.48 27.72
N ILE A 116 10.50 2.47 27.13
CA ILE A 116 11.68 3.09 27.74
C ILE A 116 11.58 4.62 27.64
N GLU A 117 11.06 5.15 26.54
CA GLU A 117 10.93 6.59 26.31
C GLU A 117 9.88 7.24 27.21
N LEU A 118 8.77 6.53 27.53
CA LEU A 118 7.71 7.05 28.40
C LEU A 118 8.05 7.09 29.89
N ASN A 119 9.08 6.35 30.35
CA ASN A 119 9.44 6.26 31.76
C ASN A 119 10.56 7.24 32.17
N ILE A 120 10.98 8.12 31.27
CA ILE A 120 12.09 9.07 31.48
C ILE A 120 11.57 10.52 31.64
N ASP A 121 10.29 10.78 31.35
CA ASP A 121 9.60 12.06 31.59
C ASP A 121 8.85 12.07 32.93
#